data_AF-A0A914QKT9-F1
#
_entry.id   AF-A0A914QKT9-F1
#
_cell.length_a   1.000
_cell.length_b   1.000
_cell.length_c   1.000
_cell.angle_alpha   90.00
_cell.angle_beta   90.00
_cell.angle_gamma   90.00
#
_symmetry.space_group_name_H-M   'P 1'
#
loop_
_entity.id
_entity.type
_entity.pdbx_description
1 polymer ?
#
loop_
_entity_poly.entity_id
_entity_poly.type
_entity_poly.pdbx_seq_one_letter_code
_entity_poly.pdbx_strand_id
1 'polypeptide(L)'
;MYYLITWKNYYDEDWVKESDLDCNELIKKFKKKPNHIGDYYLVEFIIGHRKINDQFELYVKWKNYDHENAVEWIEYKQMVKQQMLEEYETNFMNH
;
A
#
# COMPACT_ATOMS: atom_id res chain seq x y z
N MET A 1 -7.29 1.01 19.81
CA MET A 1 -7.17 0.81 18.36
C MET A 1 -8.55 0.47 17.82
N TYR A 2 -8.94 1.01 16.68
CA TYR A 2 -10.17 0.63 15.97
C TYR A 2 -9.80 -0.10 14.68
N TYR A 3 -10.63 -1.06 14.29
CA TYR A 3 -10.48 -1.82 13.04
C TYR A 3 -11.74 -1.65 12.20
N LEU A 4 -11.58 -1.52 10.88
CA LEU A 4 -12.68 -1.65 9.94
C LEU A 4 -12.96 -3.13 9.72
N ILE A 5 -14.16 -3.59 10.10
CA ILE A 5 -14.55 -5.00 10.08
C ILE A 5 -15.50 -5.23 8.93
N THR A 6 -15.18 -6.24 8.10
CA THR A 6 -16.11 -6.82 7.14
C THR A 6 -16.72 -8.08 7.75
N TRP A 7 -18.04 -8.10 7.89
CA TRP A 7 -18.73 -9.22 8.52
C TRP A 7 -19.05 -10.30 7.49
N LYS A 8 -18.88 -11.57 7.87
CA LYS A 8 -19.20 -12.69 6.98
C LYS A 8 -20.69 -12.67 6.65
N ASN A 9 -21.01 -12.62 5.36
CA ASN A 9 -22.37 -12.56 4.81
C ASN A 9 -23.10 -11.23 5.01
N TYR A 10 -22.39 -10.16 5.37
CA TYR A 10 -22.93 -8.80 5.31
C TYR A 10 -22.05 -7.95 4.39
N TYR A 11 -22.67 -6.98 3.75
CA TYR A 11 -21.98 -6.07 2.83
C TYR A 11 -21.51 -4.78 3.53
N ASP A 12 -21.92 -4.57 4.78
CA ASP A 12 -21.60 -3.38 5.55
C ASP A 12 -20.28 -3.52 6.30
N GLU A 13 -19.61 -2.38 6.47
CA GLU A 13 -18.33 -2.26 7.16
C GLU A 13 -18.48 -1.35 8.38
N ASP A 14 -17.94 -1.79 9.52
CA ASP A 14 -18.04 -1.05 10.79
C ASP A 14 -16.67 -0.82 11.42
N TRP A 15 -16.49 0.33 12.06
CA TRP A 15 -15.32 0.63 12.89
C TRP A 15 -15.54 0.12 14.31
N VAL A 16 -14.86 -0.96 14.69
CA VAL A 16 -15.01 -1.64 15.99
C VAL A 16 -13.73 -1.51 16.81
N LYS A 17 -13.84 -1.35 18.14
CA LYS A 17 -12.67 -1.33 19.02
C LYS A 17 -12.04 -2.71 19.10
N GLU A 18 -10.71 -2.74 19.19
CA GLU A 18 -9.96 -3.99 19.41
C GLU A 18 -10.45 -4.78 20.64
N SER A 19 -10.81 -4.09 21.73
CA SER A 19 -11.32 -4.72 22.97
C SER A 19 -12.65 -5.45 22.79
N ASP A 20 -13.39 -5.09 21.74
CA ASP A 20 -14.74 -5.59 21.50
C ASP A 20 -14.73 -6.75 20.48
N LEU A 21 -13.54 -7.16 20.02
CA LEU A 21 -13.33 -8.26 19.07
C LEU A 21 -12.75 -9.49 19.77
N ASP A 22 -13.35 -10.66 19.54
CA ASP A 22 -12.87 -11.94 20.09
C ASP A 22 -11.98 -12.73 19.09
N CYS A 23 -11.65 -12.13 17.94
CA CYS A 23 -10.92 -12.78 16.86
C CYS A 23 -9.39 -12.58 16.96
N ASN A 24 -8.81 -12.91 18.11
CA ASN A 24 -7.40 -12.69 18.44
C ASN A 24 -6.42 -13.21 17.36
N GLU A 25 -6.67 -14.39 16.79
CA GLU A 25 -5.82 -14.95 15.73
C GLU A 25 -5.90 -14.17 14.41
N LEU A 26 -7.07 -13.61 14.07
CA LEU A 26 -7.23 -12.76 12.89
C LEU A 26 -6.55 -11.41 13.10
N ILE A 27 -6.71 -10.82 14.28
CA ILE A 27 -6.04 -9.56 14.66
C ILE A 27 -4.52 -9.76 14.64
N LYS A 28 -4.01 -10.88 15.18
CA LYS A 28 -2.59 -11.21 15.15
C LYS A 28 -2.06 -11.39 13.73
N LYS A 29 -2.81 -12.05 12.84
CA LYS A 29 -2.47 -12.16 11.41
C LYS A 29 -2.49 -10.80 10.72
N PHE A 30 -3.47 -9.95 11.01
CA PHE A 30 -3.57 -8.60 10.47
C PHE A 30 -2.38 -7.73 10.92
N LYS A 31 -2.07 -7.72 12.22
CA LYS A 31 -0.90 -7.01 12.79
C LYS A 31 0.44 -7.55 12.27
N LYS A 32 0.51 -8.84 11.90
CA LYS A 32 1.71 -9.48 11.35
C LYS A 32 1.93 -9.16 9.87
N LYS A 33 0.90 -8.78 9.11
CA LYS A 33 1.07 -8.31 7.73
C LYS A 33 1.80 -6.97 7.77
N PRO A 34 3.02 -6.86 7.22
CA PRO A 34 3.75 -5.59 7.18
C PRO A 34 3.27 -4.76 6.00
N ASN A 35 1.97 -4.48 5.91
CA ASN A 35 1.43 -3.71 4.78
C ASN A 35 1.11 -2.26 5.08
N HIS A 36 1.16 -1.86 6.36
CA HIS A 36 0.88 -0.48 6.74
C HIS A 36 1.77 -0.11 7.94
N ILE A 37 3.02 0.27 7.67
CA ILE A 37 3.80 0.98 8.69
C ILE A 37 3.25 2.41 8.69
N GLY A 38 2.23 2.66 9.51
CA GLY A 38 1.60 3.97 9.70
C GLY A 38 1.15 4.62 8.40
N ASP A 39 -0.09 4.38 7.98
CA ASP A 39 -0.76 5.07 6.84
C ASP A 39 -0.13 4.94 5.45
N TYR A 40 1.05 4.31 5.30
CA TYR A 40 1.69 4.12 3.99
C TYR A 40 1.68 2.65 3.56
N TYR A 41 1.16 2.42 2.34
CA TYR A 41 1.42 1.20 1.61
C TYR A 41 2.91 1.14 1.27
N LEU A 42 3.57 0.00 1.52
CA LEU A 42 4.99 -0.14 1.25
C LEU A 42 5.19 -0.52 -0.23
N VAL A 43 5.69 0.42 -1.04
CA VAL A 43 6.28 0.08 -2.34
C VAL A 43 7.56 -0.71 -2.14
N GLU A 44 7.70 -1.80 -2.89
CA GLU A 44 8.90 -2.64 -2.94
C GLU A 44 9.87 -2.15 -4.01
N PHE A 45 9.37 -1.87 -5.21
CA PHE A 45 10.16 -1.40 -6.35
C PHE A 45 9.38 -0.38 -7.18
N ILE A 46 10.08 0.62 -7.72
CA ILE A 46 9.60 1.42 -8.85
C ILE A 46 10.11 0.71 -10.11
N ILE A 47 9.20 0.16 -10.90
CA ILE A 47 9.51 -0.60 -12.11
C ILE A 47 9.70 0.34 -13.31
N GLY A 48 8.94 1.44 -13.35
CA GLY A 48 9.01 2.40 -14.44
C GLY A 48 8.15 3.62 -14.20
N HIS A 49 8.14 4.51 -15.19
CA HIS A 49 7.29 5.69 -15.19
C HIS A 49 6.68 5.91 -16.57
N ARG A 50 5.63 6.71 -16.62
CA ARG A 50 5.08 7.26 -17.86
C ARG A 50 4.61 8.68 -17.66
N LYS A 51 4.55 9.44 -18.75
CA LYS A 51 3.98 10.78 -18.78
C LYS A 51 2.71 10.76 -19.64
N ILE A 52 1.56 11.07 -19.05
CA ILE A 52 0.26 11.16 -19.72
C ILE A 52 -0.34 12.51 -19.41
N ASN A 53 -0.66 13.32 -20.43
CA ASN A 53 -1.29 14.64 -20.27
C ASN A 53 -0.59 15.54 -19.21
N ASP A 54 0.75 15.59 -19.28
CA ASP A 54 1.61 16.28 -18.30
C ASP A 54 1.61 15.76 -16.86
N GLN A 55 0.86 14.70 -16.56
CA GLN A 55 0.93 13.97 -15.31
C GLN A 55 1.94 12.83 -15.39
N PHE A 56 2.76 12.69 -14.34
CA PHE A 56 3.66 11.57 -14.17
C PHE A 56 2.98 10.47 -13.34
N GLU A 57 3.10 9.24 -13.81
CA GLU A 57 2.66 8.06 -13.08
C GLU A 57 3.82 7.09 -12.94
N LEU A 58 3.87 6.40 -11.80
CA LEU A 58 4.86 5.37 -11.50
C LEU A 58 4.21 4.00 -11.59
N TYR A 59 4.89 3.06 -12.23
CA TYR A 59 4.55 1.65 -12.16
C TYR A 59 5.31 1.03 -10.99
N VAL A 60 4.60 0.64 -9.94
CA VAL A 60 5.21 0.17 -8.68
C VAL A 60 4.85 -1.28 -8.42
N LYS A 61 5.76 -2.01 -7.75
CA LYS A 61 5.45 -3.30 -7.12
C LYS A 61 5.19 -3.09 -5.63
N TRP A 62 4.08 -3.62 -5.13
CA TRP A 62 3.75 -3.55 -3.71
C TRP A 62 4.49 -4.62 -2.89
N LYS A 63 5.01 -4.23 -1.73
CA LYS A 63 5.72 -5.14 -0.82
C LYS A 63 4.75 -6.11 -0.16
N ASN A 64 5.16 -7.38 -0.06
CA ASN A 64 4.38 -8.49 0.52
C ASN A 64 3.06 -8.81 -0.21
N TYR A 65 2.98 -8.47 -1.50
CA TYR A 65 1.95 -8.97 -2.39
C TYR A 65 2.61 -9.94 -3.37
N ASP A 66 2.42 -11.25 -3.14
CA ASP A 66 3.13 -12.32 -3.87
C ASP A 66 2.40 -12.78 -5.15
N HIS A 67 1.30 -12.13 -5.52
CA HIS A 67 0.60 -12.43 -6.76
C HIS A 67 1.21 -11.66 -7.93
N GLU A 68 1.26 -12.25 -9.13
CA GLU A 68 1.82 -11.64 -10.34
C GLU A 68 1.20 -10.28 -10.70
N ASN A 69 0.02 -9.98 -10.15
CA ASN A 69 -0.71 -8.72 -10.32
C ASN A 69 -0.47 -7.70 -9.19
N ALA A 70 0.59 -7.86 -8.39
CA ALA A 70 0.97 -6.94 -7.30
C ALA A 70 1.64 -5.64 -7.80
N VAL A 71 1.26 -5.19 -8.99
CA VAL A 71 1.87 -4.07 -9.70
C VAL A 71 0.80 -3.13 -10.20
N GLU A 72 1.02 -1.83 -10.05
CA GLU A 72 0.00 -0.81 -10.30
C GLU A 72 0.62 0.51 -10.77
N TRP A 73 -0.14 1.26 -11.56
CA TRP A 73 0.18 2.65 -11.90
C TRP A 73 -0.39 3.58 -10.83
N ILE A 74 0.47 4.33 -10.17
CA ILE A 74 0.09 5.31 -9.15
C ILE A 74 0.57 6.70 -9.53
N GLU A 75 -0.12 7.73 -9.01
CA GLU A 75 0.30 9.12 -9.23
C GLU A 75 1.67 9.38 -8.58
N TYR A 76 2.52 10.12 -9.30
CA TYR A 76 3.84 10.52 -8.83
C TYR A 76 3.77 11.18 -7.45
N LYS A 77 4.61 10.72 -6.51
CA LYS A 77 4.69 11.18 -5.10
C LYS A 77 3.62 10.68 -4.15
N GLN A 78 2.57 9.99 -4.61
CA GLN A 78 1.62 9.35 -3.70
C GLN A 78 2.15 7.99 -3.23
N MET A 79 1.98 7.66 -1.95
CA MET A 79 2.17 6.29 -1.40
C MET A 79 3.57 5.67 -1.59
N VAL A 80 4.56 6.45 -2.06
CA VAL A 80 5.97 6.06 -2.18
C VAL A 80 6.78 6.80 -1.12
N LYS A 81 7.72 6.10 -0.48
CA LYS A 81 8.66 6.76 0.44
C LYS A 81 9.52 7.77 -0.30
N GLN A 82 9.66 8.95 0.29
CA GLN A 82 10.41 10.07 -0.30
C GLN A 82 11.82 9.67 -0.76
N GLN A 83 12.57 8.92 0.06
CA GLN A 83 13.91 8.45 -0.30
C GLN A 83 13.93 7.62 -1.61
N MET A 84 12.92 6.78 -1.85
CA MET A 84 12.86 5.98 -3.08
C MET A 84 12.59 6.84 -4.31
N LEU A 85 11.82 7.93 -4.16
CA LEU A 85 11.59 8.89 -5.23
C LEU A 85 12.86 9.67 -5.57
N GLU A 86 13.58 10.15 -4.55
CA GLU A 86 14.84 10.89 -4.73
C GLU A 86 15.91 10.03 -5.44
N GLU A 87 16.05 8.77 -5.04
CA GLU A 87 16.93 7.80 -5.71
C GLU A 87 16.48 7.56 -7.16
N TYR A 88 15.18 7.46 -7.41
CA TYR A 88 14.64 7.26 -8.76
C TYR A 88 14.85 8.47 -9.66
N GLU A 89 14.58 9.68 -9.18
CA GLU A 89 14.80 10.94 -9.92
C GLU A 89 16.27 11.09 -10.31
N THR A 90 17.18 10.85 -9.36
CA THR A 90 18.63 10.98 -9.55
C THR A 90 19.15 10.02 -10.61
N ASN A 91 18.70 8.77 -10.58
CA ASN A 91 19.24 7.71 -11.45
C ASN A 91 18.55 7.62 -12.81
N PHE A 92 17.28 8.05 -12.94
CA PHE A 92 16.47 7.74 -14.12
C PHE A 92 15.74 8.93 -14.77
N MET A 93 15.56 10.06 -14.08
CA MET A 93 14.79 11.21 -14.61
C MET A 93 15.65 12.42 -14.98
N ASN A 94 16.88 12.52 -14.47
CA ASN A 94 17.78 13.68 -14.66
C ASN A 94 18.81 13.50 -15.80
N HIS A 95 18.52 12.69 -16.82
CA HIS A 95 19.31 12.54 -18.05
C HIS A 95 18.47 12.87 -19.28
#